data_AF-A0A6C0LQ78-F1
#
_entry.id   AF-A0A6C0LQ78-F1
#
_cell.length_a   1.000
_cell.length_b   1.000
_cell.length_c   1.000
_cell.angle_alpha   90.00
_cell.angle_beta   90.00
_cell.angle_gamma   90.00
#
_symmetry.space_group_name_H-M   'P 1'
#
loop_
_entity.id
_entity.type
_entity.pdbx_description
1 polymer ?
#
loop_
_entity_poly.entity_id
_entity_poly.type
_entity_poly.pdbx_seq_one_letter_code
_entity_poly.pdbx_strand_id
1 'polypeptide(L)'
;MSTVDISYCTIVQQRKLQMLFNTPVNRYNPVSPYVQYPNTSKMQFDMRRKAEILQYTASKSNTKTNNFTKAEKWAQMVNGYVQTNPYNDIIVKNITYEPSIDDSKYSKIPVVTETVIKYPDTYITTSDVNGNITNTVVKRTIPVCDIDAIPTPTSSSDVPGPVINLIKDNSIPLYNYATRNNNYGIQNEEDTRDTKYSTMNDIVFKDGIENTLFSLYIVNNNDEFARTFNFNTPLSLYFQSDVSNSSPAYDISFTNISLSLFNISLNIYYNDTKVLLPYMPMITIPISNTASYDISLNKTAGNNPTYTSYSGEIYIGMLNISNIYLFTQPGYVYTVKLQCNMNYSAPNNGIYTSYFTNIQSGVLCNATSISKTQTNCKINTNPSIQPNTGFSLY
;
A
#
# COMPACT_ATOMS: atom_id res chain seq x y z
N MET A 1 20.49 -26.63 -20.49
CA MET A 1 19.17 -26.76 -19.85
C MET A 1 19.07 -28.16 -19.28
N SER A 2 19.25 -28.33 -17.96
CA SER A 2 18.99 -29.62 -17.31
C SER A 2 17.49 -29.70 -17.04
N THR A 3 16.79 -30.59 -17.73
CA THR A 3 15.41 -30.95 -17.40
C THR A 3 15.46 -31.82 -16.15
N VAL A 4 15.35 -31.18 -14.98
CA VAL A 4 15.09 -31.91 -13.74
C VAL A 4 13.60 -32.28 -13.80
N ASP A 5 13.32 -33.57 -13.94
CA ASP A 5 11.96 -34.12 -13.99
C ASP A 5 11.37 -34.09 -12.56
N ILE A 6 10.99 -32.89 -12.11
CA ILE A 6 10.40 -32.66 -10.79
C ILE A 6 8.92 -33.05 -10.86
N SER A 7 8.49 -33.94 -9.97
CA SER A 7 7.11 -34.42 -9.98
C SER A 7 6.10 -33.27 -9.81
N TYR A 8 4.97 -33.35 -10.51
CA TYR A 8 3.91 -32.34 -10.42
C TYR A 8 3.41 -32.12 -8.97
N CYS A 9 3.33 -33.19 -8.17
CA CYS A 9 2.94 -33.09 -6.75
C CYS A 9 3.90 -32.21 -5.95
N THR A 10 5.21 -32.34 -6.18
CA THR A 10 6.26 -31.54 -5.57
C THR A 10 6.08 -30.04 -5.89
N ILE A 11 5.75 -29.72 -7.15
CA ILE A 11 5.51 -28.33 -7.59
C ILE A 11 4.26 -27.74 -6.92
N VAL A 12 3.15 -28.50 -6.90
CA VAL A 12 1.89 -28.05 -6.27
C VAL A 12 2.07 -27.80 -4.77
N GLN A 13 2.86 -28.66 -4.10
CA GLN A 13 3.12 -28.53 -2.68
C GLN A 13 3.95 -27.29 -2.35
N GLN A 14 5.04 -27.04 -3.10
CA GLN A 14 5.81 -25.79 -2.97
C GLN A 14 4.92 -24.57 -3.16
N ARG A 15 4.03 -24.59 -4.17
CA ARG A 15 3.11 -23.47 -4.42
C ARG A 15 2.15 -23.23 -3.25
N LYS A 16 1.61 -24.27 -2.62
CA LYS A 16 0.76 -24.14 -1.42
C LYS A 16 1.53 -23.51 -0.25
N LEU A 17 2.76 -23.93 -0.02
CA LEU A 17 3.61 -23.37 1.04
C LEU A 17 4.00 -21.91 0.73
N GLN A 18 4.27 -21.58 -0.53
CA GLN A 18 4.55 -20.20 -0.97
C GLN A 18 3.36 -19.25 -0.78
N MET A 19 2.11 -19.76 -0.79
CA MET A 19 0.94 -18.94 -0.49
C MET A 19 0.91 -18.40 0.95
N LEU A 20 1.67 -19.01 1.89
CA LEU A 20 1.87 -18.46 3.24
C LEU A 20 2.69 -17.16 3.22
N PHE A 21 3.43 -16.90 2.14
CA PHE A 21 4.36 -15.78 1.99
C PHE A 21 3.87 -14.75 0.95
N ASN A 22 2.56 -14.51 0.88
CA ASN A 22 2.02 -13.56 -0.09
C ASN A 22 2.55 -12.14 0.15
N THR A 23 3.09 -11.52 -0.89
CA THR A 23 3.37 -10.08 -0.89
C THR A 23 2.10 -9.37 -1.37
N PRO A 24 1.51 -8.45 -0.57
CA PRO A 24 0.36 -7.70 -1.02
C PRO A 24 0.73 -6.87 -2.26
N VAL A 25 -0.18 -6.78 -3.22
CA VAL A 25 0.00 -5.91 -4.38
C VAL A 25 -0.01 -4.45 -3.94
N ASN A 26 0.91 -3.65 -4.47
CA ASN A 26 0.92 -2.21 -4.26
C ASN A 26 -0.40 -1.61 -4.79
N ARG A 27 -1.14 -0.89 -3.93
CA ARG A 27 -2.36 -0.19 -4.34
C ARG A 27 -2.00 1.18 -4.89
N TYR A 28 -2.55 1.52 -6.04
CA TYR A 28 -2.47 2.88 -6.57
C TYR A 28 -3.26 3.83 -5.66
N ASN A 29 -2.56 4.70 -4.95
CA ASN A 29 -3.15 5.78 -4.18
C ASN A 29 -2.78 7.11 -4.85
N PRO A 30 -3.59 7.63 -5.80
CA PRO A 30 -3.28 8.90 -6.43
C PRO A 30 -3.29 10.01 -5.38
N VAL A 31 -2.24 10.86 -5.40
CA VAL A 31 -2.25 12.08 -4.60
C VAL A 31 -3.38 12.96 -5.11
N SER A 32 -4.25 13.38 -4.20
CA SER A 32 -5.33 14.29 -4.55
C SER A 32 -4.76 15.59 -5.15
N PRO A 33 -5.31 16.09 -6.27
CA PRO A 33 -4.84 17.33 -6.90
C PRO A 33 -4.92 18.55 -5.98
N TYR A 34 -5.79 18.51 -4.96
CA TYR A 34 -5.91 19.57 -3.96
C TYR A 34 -4.67 19.68 -3.06
N VAL A 35 -3.86 18.62 -3.01
CA VAL A 35 -2.56 18.61 -2.30
C VAL A 35 -1.43 19.06 -3.23
N GLN A 36 -1.55 18.82 -4.54
CA GLN A 36 -0.56 19.22 -5.55
C GLN A 36 -0.62 20.72 -5.89
N TYR A 37 -1.80 21.34 -5.77
CA TYR A 37 -2.03 22.76 -6.06
C TYR A 37 -2.69 23.48 -4.88
N PRO A 38 -1.93 23.79 -3.81
CA PRO A 38 -2.49 24.32 -2.56
C PRO A 38 -3.10 25.72 -2.70
N ASN A 39 -2.71 26.47 -3.74
CA ASN A 39 -3.18 27.83 -4.00
C ASN A 39 -4.45 27.88 -4.87
N THR A 40 -4.98 26.73 -5.29
CA THR A 40 -6.15 26.66 -6.17
C THR A 40 -7.31 26.01 -5.43
N SER A 41 -8.41 26.75 -5.30
CA SER A 41 -9.63 26.26 -4.65
C SER A 41 -10.29 25.14 -5.46
N LYS A 42 -11.02 24.27 -4.76
CA LYS A 42 -11.89 23.25 -5.38
C LYS A 42 -12.85 23.87 -6.42
N MET A 43 -13.41 25.03 -6.10
CA MET A 43 -14.29 25.76 -7.00
C MET A 43 -13.59 26.16 -8.30
N GLN A 44 -12.34 26.62 -8.26
CA GLN A 44 -11.59 26.98 -9.46
C GLN A 44 -11.29 25.77 -10.35
N PHE A 45 -10.95 24.62 -9.76
CA PHE A 45 -10.79 23.37 -10.51
C PHE A 45 -12.10 22.91 -11.17
N ASP A 46 -13.21 22.98 -10.44
CA ASP A 46 -14.53 22.62 -10.96
C ASP A 46 -14.97 23.58 -12.07
N MET A 47 -14.75 24.89 -11.91
CA MET A 47 -15.01 25.92 -12.91
C MET A 47 -14.18 25.71 -14.17
N ARG A 48 -12.87 25.44 -14.02
CA ARG A 48 -11.97 25.19 -15.15
C ARG A 48 -12.34 23.92 -15.91
N ARG A 49 -12.62 22.83 -15.19
CA ARG A 49 -13.07 21.56 -15.76
C ARG A 49 -14.38 21.74 -16.53
N LYS A 50 -15.31 22.49 -15.96
CA LYS A 50 -16.63 22.75 -16.56
C LYS A 50 -16.51 23.61 -17.82
N ALA A 51 -15.74 24.69 -17.77
CA ALA A 51 -15.45 25.52 -18.94
C ALA A 51 -14.75 24.73 -20.06
N GLU A 52 -13.82 23.83 -19.73
CA GLU A 52 -13.14 22.98 -20.71
C GLU A 52 -14.07 21.95 -21.36
N ILE A 53 -14.89 21.25 -20.56
CA ILE A 53 -15.90 20.32 -21.07
C ILE A 53 -16.84 21.06 -22.04
N LEU A 54 -17.23 22.29 -21.72
CA LEU A 54 -18.09 23.12 -22.56
C LEU A 54 -17.41 23.59 -23.85
N GLN A 55 -16.10 23.88 -23.81
CA GLN A 55 -15.34 24.19 -25.02
C GLN A 55 -15.26 22.99 -25.97
N TYR A 56 -15.11 21.78 -25.43
CA TYR A 56 -14.99 20.56 -26.22
C TYR A 56 -16.31 19.80 -26.41
N THR A 57 -17.45 20.26 -25.89
CA THR A 57 -18.77 19.63 -26.14
C THR A 57 -19.21 19.68 -27.62
N ALA A 58 -18.51 20.42 -28.48
CA ALA A 58 -18.63 20.24 -29.94
C ALA A 58 -18.28 18.81 -30.42
N SER A 59 -17.60 18.01 -29.59
CA SER A 59 -17.31 16.60 -29.85
C SER A 59 -18.32 15.62 -29.21
N LYS A 60 -19.44 16.11 -28.64
CA LYS A 60 -20.56 15.31 -28.10
C LYS A 60 -21.81 15.25 -29.00
N SER A 61 -21.71 15.44 -30.31
CA SER A 61 -22.82 15.13 -31.22
C SER A 61 -22.55 13.88 -32.03
N ASN A 62 -23.04 12.74 -31.52
CA ASN A 62 -23.36 11.57 -32.34
C ASN A 62 -24.83 11.61 -32.84
N THR A 63 -25.52 12.75 -32.76
CA THR A 63 -26.86 12.93 -33.32
C THR A 63 -27.05 14.37 -33.80
N LYS A 64 -26.92 14.54 -35.11
CA LYS A 64 -27.45 15.62 -35.97
C LYS A 64 -27.93 16.89 -35.27
N THR A 65 -27.11 17.93 -35.29
CA THR A 65 -27.60 19.31 -35.41
C THR A 65 -27.56 19.67 -36.90
N ASN A 66 -28.70 20.09 -37.46
CA ASN A 66 -28.85 20.43 -38.88
C ASN A 66 -27.79 21.45 -39.30
N ASN A 67 -26.77 20.99 -40.02
CA ASN A 67 -25.96 21.89 -40.84
C ASN A 67 -26.87 22.42 -41.95
N PHE A 68 -26.95 23.74 -42.11
CA PHE A 68 -27.63 24.35 -43.25
C PHE A 68 -27.18 23.67 -44.54
N THR A 69 -28.14 23.22 -45.35
CA THR A 69 -27.91 22.68 -46.68
C THR A 69 -27.22 23.72 -47.55
N LYS A 70 -26.56 23.30 -48.66
CA LYS A 70 -25.92 24.26 -49.58
C LYS A 70 -26.92 25.32 -50.07
N ALA A 71 -28.19 24.96 -50.22
CA ALA A 71 -29.26 25.88 -50.61
C ALA A 71 -29.62 26.87 -49.49
N GLU A 72 -29.66 26.44 -48.23
CA GLU A 72 -29.91 27.32 -47.07
C GLU A 72 -28.71 28.23 -46.78
N LYS A 73 -27.48 27.73 -46.96
CA LYS A 73 -26.25 28.56 -46.90
C LYS A 73 -26.22 29.60 -48.01
N TRP A 74 -26.62 29.22 -49.22
CA TRP A 74 -26.77 30.14 -50.34
C TRP A 74 -27.89 31.16 -50.07
N ALA A 75 -29.04 30.73 -49.53
CA ALA A 75 -30.12 31.63 -49.13
C ALA A 75 -29.70 32.59 -48.01
N GLN A 76 -28.88 32.18 -47.05
CA GLN A 76 -28.29 33.07 -46.04
C GLN A 76 -27.23 34.01 -46.62
N MET A 77 -26.45 33.57 -47.59
CA MET A 77 -25.43 34.41 -48.24
C MET A 77 -26.06 35.44 -49.20
N VAL A 78 -27.16 35.08 -49.86
CA VAL A 78 -27.86 35.93 -50.83
C VAL A 78 -28.92 36.81 -50.17
N ASN A 79 -29.60 36.33 -49.12
CA ASN A 79 -30.62 37.09 -48.37
C ASN A 79 -30.10 37.64 -47.02
N GLY A 80 -28.80 37.49 -46.74
CA GLY A 80 -28.16 38.04 -45.56
C GLY A 80 -28.02 39.54 -45.68
N TYR A 81 -28.73 40.25 -44.80
CA TYR A 81 -28.60 41.67 -44.51
C TYR A 81 -27.18 42.16 -44.72
N VAL A 82 -27.02 43.23 -45.49
CA VAL A 82 -25.81 44.04 -45.55
C VAL A 82 -25.32 44.19 -44.11
N GLN A 83 -24.22 43.52 -43.74
CA GLN A 83 -23.46 43.93 -42.56
C GLN A 83 -22.91 45.30 -42.93
N THR A 84 -23.67 46.34 -42.62
CA THR A 84 -23.11 47.67 -42.50
C THR A 84 -22.06 47.54 -41.42
N ASN A 85 -20.78 47.66 -41.77
CA ASN A 85 -19.72 47.82 -40.78
C ASN A 85 -20.22 48.85 -39.74
N PRO A 86 -20.38 48.49 -38.45
CA PRO A 86 -20.84 49.47 -37.45
C PRO A 86 -19.80 50.56 -37.20
N TYR A 87 -18.60 50.39 -37.74
CA TYR A 87 -17.51 51.35 -37.72
C TYR A 87 -17.40 51.98 -39.11
N ASN A 88 -18.10 53.10 -39.30
CA ASN A 88 -17.89 53.92 -40.48
C ASN A 88 -16.48 54.50 -40.41
N ASP A 89 -15.67 54.26 -41.45
CA ASP A 89 -14.40 54.94 -41.62
C ASP A 89 -14.66 56.45 -41.69
N ILE A 90 -13.98 57.23 -40.83
CA ILE A 90 -14.13 58.69 -40.83
C ILE A 90 -13.12 59.24 -41.84
N ILE A 91 -13.62 59.89 -42.89
CA ILE A 91 -12.78 60.55 -43.90
C ILE A 91 -12.64 62.03 -43.51
N VAL A 92 -11.42 62.47 -43.26
CA VAL A 92 -11.10 63.87 -42.95
C VAL A 92 -10.24 64.48 -44.06
N LYS A 93 -10.40 65.79 -44.29
CA LYS A 93 -9.72 66.51 -45.37
C LYS A 93 -8.60 67.38 -44.82
N ASN A 94 -7.41 67.20 -45.36
CA ASN A 94 -6.26 68.08 -45.15
C ASN A 94 -6.23 69.12 -46.27
N ILE A 95 -5.92 70.36 -45.90
CA ILE A 95 -5.92 71.52 -46.81
C ILE A 95 -4.54 72.15 -46.74
N THR A 96 -3.87 72.26 -47.89
CA THR A 96 -2.54 72.90 -47.97
C THR A 96 -2.53 73.94 -49.10
N TYR A 97 -2.05 75.13 -48.78
CA TYR A 97 -1.82 76.25 -49.69
C TYR A 97 -0.33 76.34 -49.97
N GLU A 98 0.07 76.23 -51.24
CA GLU A 98 1.45 76.45 -51.64
C GLU A 98 1.73 77.96 -51.82
N PRO A 99 2.93 78.46 -51.42
CA PRO A 99 3.29 79.86 -51.63
C PRO A 99 3.62 80.11 -53.11
N SER A 100 2.98 81.12 -53.70
CA SER A 100 3.33 81.64 -55.03
C SER A 100 4.62 82.47 -54.95
N ILE A 101 5.49 82.35 -55.96
CA ILE A 101 6.82 82.98 -56.03
C ILE A 101 6.75 84.48 -56.38
N ASP A 102 5.55 85.10 -56.38
CA ASP A 102 5.39 86.52 -56.68
C ASP A 102 4.42 87.20 -55.70
N ASP A 103 4.89 88.30 -55.10
CA ASP A 103 4.32 88.97 -53.94
C ASP A 103 3.16 89.87 -54.36
N SER A 104 1.98 89.27 -54.60
CA SER A 104 0.65 89.83 -54.34
C SER A 104 -0.43 88.96 -55.01
N LYS A 105 -1.42 88.55 -54.21
CA LYS A 105 -2.55 87.65 -54.55
C LYS A 105 -2.16 86.17 -54.66
N TYR A 106 -2.09 85.54 -53.50
CA TYR A 106 -2.10 84.10 -53.30
C TYR A 106 -2.95 83.34 -54.34
N SER A 107 -2.30 82.42 -55.07
CA SER A 107 -2.95 81.33 -55.78
C SER A 107 -3.67 80.43 -54.77
N LYS A 108 -4.93 80.73 -54.45
CA LYS A 108 -5.69 79.93 -53.47
C LYS A 108 -6.53 78.85 -54.14
N ILE A 109 -5.89 77.95 -54.89
CA ILE A 109 -6.48 76.63 -55.07
C ILE A 109 -5.82 75.75 -54.00
N PRO A 110 -6.50 75.48 -52.87
CA PRO A 110 -5.94 74.57 -51.89
C PRO A 110 -5.83 73.16 -52.48
N VAL A 111 -4.71 72.51 -52.25
CA VAL A 111 -4.60 71.07 -52.47
C VAL A 111 -5.33 70.39 -51.31
N VAL A 112 -6.41 69.68 -51.64
CA VAL A 112 -7.20 68.92 -50.66
C VAL A 112 -6.83 67.45 -50.77
N THR A 113 -6.35 66.88 -49.67
CA THR A 113 -6.08 65.43 -49.57
C THR A 113 -6.96 64.81 -48.50
N GLU A 114 -7.41 63.59 -48.73
CA GLU A 114 -8.27 62.86 -47.79
C GLU A 114 -7.44 61.84 -47.01
N THR A 115 -7.65 61.77 -45.69
CA THR A 115 -7.11 60.72 -44.83
C THR A 115 -8.24 59.93 -44.19
N VAL A 116 -8.12 58.60 -44.23
CA VAL A 116 -9.12 57.66 -43.72
C VAL A 116 -8.73 57.21 -42.32
N ILE A 117 -9.62 57.39 -41.35
CA ILE A 117 -9.39 57.01 -39.95
C ILE A 117 -10.23 55.79 -39.63
N LYS A 118 -9.54 54.71 -39.24
CA LYS A 118 -10.14 53.44 -38.89
C LYS A 118 -10.32 53.34 -37.38
N TYR A 119 -11.42 52.77 -36.94
CA TYR A 119 -11.64 52.45 -35.52
C TYR A 119 -10.53 51.52 -34.99
N PRO A 120 -9.98 51.71 -33.77
CA PRO A 120 -10.33 52.71 -32.74
C PRO A 120 -9.45 53.98 -32.74
N ASP A 121 -8.75 54.26 -33.84
CA ASP A 121 -7.84 55.39 -33.93
C ASP A 121 -8.64 56.71 -33.92
N THR A 122 -8.00 57.76 -33.40
CA THR A 122 -8.57 59.12 -33.33
C THR A 122 -7.69 60.09 -34.11
N TYR A 123 -8.11 61.34 -34.32
CA TYR A 123 -7.29 62.35 -34.98
C TYR A 123 -7.26 63.67 -34.21
N ILE A 124 -6.19 64.41 -34.44
CA ILE A 124 -6.04 65.79 -34.00
C ILE A 124 -5.93 66.67 -35.23
N THR A 125 -6.74 67.73 -35.28
CA THR A 125 -6.72 68.75 -36.34
C THR A 125 -5.92 69.96 -35.87
N THR A 126 -4.93 70.37 -36.66
CA THR A 126 -4.14 71.58 -36.42
C THR A 126 -4.23 72.53 -37.61
N SER A 127 -4.36 73.84 -37.34
CA SER A 127 -4.32 74.89 -38.35
C SER A 127 -3.14 75.82 -38.13
N ASP A 128 -2.38 76.14 -39.18
CA ASP A 128 -1.29 77.13 -39.11
C ASP A 128 -1.76 78.57 -39.43
N VAL A 129 -0.87 79.53 -39.23
CA VAL A 129 -1.13 80.97 -39.50
C VAL A 129 -1.41 81.28 -40.97
N ASN A 130 -1.08 80.36 -41.87
CA ASN A 130 -1.32 80.47 -43.32
C ASN A 130 -2.64 79.80 -43.75
N GLY A 131 -3.39 79.22 -42.80
CA GLY A 131 -4.69 78.58 -43.03
C GLY A 131 -4.63 77.12 -43.48
N ASN A 132 -3.45 76.49 -43.45
CA ASN A 132 -3.33 75.06 -43.75
C ASN A 132 -3.92 74.23 -42.63
N ILE A 133 -4.70 73.21 -42.96
CA ILE A 133 -5.32 72.29 -42.01
C ILE A 133 -4.70 70.90 -42.19
N THR A 134 -4.13 70.35 -41.14
CA THR A 134 -3.58 68.99 -41.12
C THR A 134 -4.23 68.16 -40.03
N ASN A 135 -4.71 66.97 -40.40
CA ASN A 135 -5.25 65.97 -39.48
C ASN A 135 -4.23 64.85 -39.29
N THR A 136 -3.75 64.67 -38.06
CA THR A 136 -2.78 63.60 -37.72
C THR A 136 -3.49 62.47 -36.98
N VAL A 137 -3.31 61.23 -37.45
CA VAL A 137 -3.91 60.03 -36.83
C VAL A 137 -3.15 59.62 -35.57
N VAL A 138 -3.85 59.56 -34.45
CA VAL A 138 -3.35 59.08 -33.16
C VAL A 138 -3.83 57.65 -32.97
N LYS A 139 -2.88 56.70 -33.02
CA LYS A 139 -3.16 55.28 -32.84
C LYS A 139 -3.50 54.97 -31.39
N ARG A 140 -4.61 54.27 -31.15
CA ARG A 140 -4.96 53.79 -29.81
C ARG A 140 -4.63 52.30 -29.66
N THR A 141 -3.83 51.97 -28.66
CA THR A 141 -3.59 50.58 -28.24
C THR A 141 -4.77 50.05 -27.42
N ILE A 142 -5.37 48.95 -27.88
CA ILE A 142 -6.38 48.19 -27.14
C ILE A 142 -5.66 47.42 -26.02
N PRO A 143 -6.09 47.51 -24.74
CA PRO A 143 -5.52 46.69 -23.69
C PRO A 143 -5.80 45.20 -23.98
N VAL A 144 -4.75 44.38 -23.95
CA VAL A 144 -4.82 42.93 -24.20
C VAL A 144 -5.57 42.26 -23.04
N CYS A 145 -6.86 42.00 -23.21
CA CYS A 145 -7.54 40.95 -22.47
C CYS A 145 -7.21 39.60 -23.10
N ASP A 146 -6.97 38.57 -22.29
CA ASP A 146 -6.77 37.20 -22.78
C ASP A 146 -8.00 36.79 -23.60
N ILE A 147 -7.81 36.66 -24.91
CA ILE A 147 -8.87 36.58 -25.93
C ILE A 147 -9.77 35.34 -25.81
N ASP A 148 -9.39 34.39 -24.96
CA ASP A 148 -10.15 33.16 -24.68
C ASP A 148 -11.08 33.27 -23.46
N ALA A 149 -11.03 34.37 -22.70
CA ALA A 149 -11.79 34.55 -21.46
C ALA A 149 -13.20 35.14 -21.69
N ILE A 150 -13.93 34.67 -22.70
CA ILE A 150 -15.31 35.12 -22.95
C ILE A 150 -16.22 34.56 -21.85
N PRO A 151 -16.82 35.41 -20.97
CA PRO A 151 -17.71 34.95 -19.94
C PRO A 151 -18.97 34.35 -20.56
N THR A 152 -19.23 33.07 -20.30
CA THR A 152 -20.39 32.35 -20.85
C THR A 152 -21.37 32.06 -19.69
N PRO A 153 -22.64 32.50 -19.75
CA PRO A 153 -23.59 32.24 -18.67
C PRO A 153 -23.97 30.75 -18.62
N THR A 154 -24.25 30.24 -17.42
CA THR A 154 -24.67 28.85 -17.21
C THR A 154 -25.97 28.50 -17.93
N SER A 155 -26.87 29.48 -18.13
CA SER A 155 -28.10 29.34 -18.92
C SER A 155 -27.85 29.09 -20.40
N SER A 156 -26.73 29.59 -20.95
CA SER A 156 -26.32 29.33 -22.34
C SER A 156 -25.41 28.12 -22.48
N SER A 157 -25.19 27.39 -21.37
CA SER A 157 -24.23 26.29 -21.28
C SER A 157 -24.86 24.96 -20.81
N ASP A 158 -26.19 24.86 -20.76
CA ASP A 158 -26.94 23.71 -20.25
C ASP A 158 -26.48 23.23 -18.86
N VAL A 159 -26.07 24.17 -18.02
CA VAL A 159 -25.61 23.92 -16.66
C VAL A 159 -26.79 24.16 -15.70
N PRO A 160 -27.30 23.11 -15.01
CA PRO A 160 -28.36 23.29 -14.02
C PRO A 160 -27.87 24.11 -12.83
N GLY A 161 -28.70 25.04 -12.36
CA GLY A 161 -28.43 25.88 -11.20
C GLY A 161 -28.64 27.38 -11.46
N PRO A 162 -28.33 28.23 -10.48
CA PRO A 162 -28.43 29.67 -10.63
C PRO A 162 -27.55 30.18 -11.78
N VAL A 163 -28.05 31.23 -12.47
CA VAL A 163 -27.35 31.82 -13.63
C VAL A 163 -26.08 32.52 -13.13
N ILE A 164 -24.91 31.95 -13.46
CA ILE A 164 -23.59 32.52 -13.15
C ILE A 164 -22.73 32.51 -14.42
N ASN A 165 -21.75 33.40 -14.51
CA ASN A 165 -20.83 33.45 -15.65
C ASN A 165 -19.63 32.52 -15.42
N LEU A 166 -19.34 31.67 -16.41
CA LEU A 166 -18.17 30.79 -16.44
C LEU A 166 -17.08 31.44 -17.29
N ILE A 167 -15.84 31.41 -16.80
CA ILE A 167 -14.66 31.91 -17.52
C ILE A 167 -13.65 30.76 -17.64
N LYS A 168 -13.08 30.60 -18.83
CA LYS A 168 -12.00 29.65 -19.08
C LYS A 168 -10.67 30.27 -18.68
N ASP A 169 -10.15 29.87 -17.52
CA ASP A 169 -8.85 30.34 -17.03
C ASP A 169 -7.74 29.32 -17.34
N ASN A 170 -6.98 29.56 -18.41
CA ASN A 170 -5.90 28.68 -18.84
C ASN A 170 -4.75 28.54 -17.81
N SER A 171 -4.66 29.42 -16.81
CA SER A 171 -3.67 29.31 -15.73
C SER A 171 -3.99 28.21 -14.72
N ILE A 172 -5.25 27.74 -14.67
CA ILE A 172 -5.67 26.62 -13.83
C ILE A 172 -5.38 25.30 -14.57
N PRO A 173 -4.53 24.42 -14.02
CA PRO A 173 -4.13 23.18 -14.68
C PRO A 173 -5.27 22.17 -14.72
N LEU A 174 -5.29 21.36 -15.78
CA LEU A 174 -6.29 20.32 -15.95
C LEU A 174 -5.89 19.04 -15.22
N TYR A 175 -6.53 18.76 -14.09
CA TYR A 175 -6.14 17.62 -13.26
C TYR A 175 -6.61 16.24 -13.81
N ASN A 176 -7.49 16.19 -14.82
CA ASN A 176 -8.13 14.93 -15.27
C ASN A 176 -8.09 14.61 -16.79
N TYR A 177 -7.46 15.43 -17.65
CA TYR A 177 -7.30 15.12 -19.10
C TYR A 177 -5.85 15.21 -19.60
N ALA A 178 -4.87 14.79 -18.80
CA ALA A 178 -3.57 14.49 -19.36
C ALA A 178 -3.70 13.27 -20.29
N THR A 179 -3.79 13.49 -21.60
CA THR A 179 -3.86 12.45 -22.65
C THR A 179 -2.54 11.70 -22.86
N ARG A 180 -1.60 11.84 -21.92
CA ARG A 180 -0.34 11.08 -21.82
C ARG A 180 -0.14 10.57 -20.40
N ASN A 181 -1.13 9.83 -19.88
CA ASN A 181 -0.84 8.93 -18.78
C ASN A 181 0.15 7.89 -19.32
N ASN A 182 1.44 8.12 -19.09
CA ASN A 182 2.38 7.02 -19.08
C ASN A 182 1.79 6.00 -18.12
N ASN A 183 1.35 4.86 -18.65
CA ASN A 183 0.98 3.68 -17.89
C ASN A 183 2.25 3.19 -17.19
N TYR A 184 2.64 3.84 -16.10
CA TYR A 184 3.59 3.25 -15.19
C TYR A 184 2.84 2.11 -14.52
N GLY A 185 3.13 0.88 -14.96
CA GLY A 185 2.82 -0.28 -14.15
C GLY A 185 3.47 -0.03 -12.79
N ILE A 186 2.69 -0.10 -11.72
CA ILE A 186 3.26 -0.08 -10.38
C ILE A 186 4.11 -1.34 -10.30
N GLN A 187 5.43 -1.18 -10.39
CA GLN A 187 6.33 -2.27 -10.06
C GLN A 187 6.14 -2.54 -8.57
N ASN A 188 5.94 -3.80 -8.21
CA ASN A 188 6.06 -4.20 -6.82
C ASN A 188 7.48 -3.84 -6.39
N GLU A 189 7.63 -3.33 -5.18
CA GLU A 189 8.97 -3.19 -4.59
C GLU A 189 9.61 -4.58 -4.61
N GLU A 190 10.82 -4.68 -5.15
CA GLU A 190 11.57 -5.93 -5.08
C GLU A 190 11.80 -6.27 -3.61
N ASP A 191 11.43 -7.48 -3.22
CA ASP A 191 11.65 -7.92 -1.85
C ASP A 191 13.15 -8.11 -1.65
N THR A 192 13.79 -7.18 -0.95
CA THR A 192 15.23 -7.16 -0.71
C THR A 192 15.70 -8.22 0.28
N ARG A 193 14.78 -8.99 0.88
CA ARG A 193 15.13 -10.02 1.86
C ARG A 193 15.56 -11.30 1.16
N ASP A 194 16.67 -11.88 1.63
CA ASP A 194 17.15 -13.18 1.17
C ASP A 194 16.20 -14.33 1.57
N THR A 195 15.65 -14.25 2.79
CA THR A 195 14.81 -15.30 3.36
C THR A 195 13.62 -14.75 4.13
N LYS A 196 12.53 -15.51 4.17
CA LYS A 196 11.36 -15.28 5.02
C LYS A 196 11.08 -16.51 5.85
N TYR A 197 10.47 -16.33 7.01
CA TYR A 197 9.98 -17.44 7.81
C TYR A 197 8.56 -17.17 8.31
N SER A 198 7.83 -18.25 8.59
CA SER A 198 6.49 -18.22 9.18
C SER A 198 6.43 -19.18 10.35
N THR A 199 6.04 -18.67 11.53
CA THR A 199 5.94 -19.42 12.79
C THR A 199 4.67 -19.00 13.54
N MET A 200 4.22 -19.83 14.48
CA MET A 200 3.15 -19.50 15.42
C MET A 200 3.70 -19.39 16.84
N ASN A 201 2.94 -18.77 17.72
CA ASN A 201 3.25 -18.70 19.15
C ASN A 201 2.70 -19.91 19.89
N ASP A 202 3.32 -20.28 21.00
CA ASP A 202 2.81 -21.28 21.95
C ASP A 202 2.52 -22.65 21.29
N ILE A 203 3.45 -23.12 20.44
CA ILE A 203 3.30 -24.37 19.69
C ILE A 203 3.56 -25.54 20.63
N VAL A 204 2.59 -26.44 20.74
CA VAL A 204 2.67 -27.61 21.63
C VAL A 204 3.44 -28.76 20.98
N PHE A 205 4.50 -29.22 21.65
CA PHE A 205 5.28 -30.41 21.33
C PHE A 205 5.09 -31.46 22.42
N LYS A 206 4.28 -32.49 22.15
CA LYS A 206 4.07 -33.63 23.05
C LYS A 206 5.34 -34.49 23.10
N ASP A 207 5.57 -35.12 24.25
CA ASP A 207 6.69 -36.04 24.45
C ASP A 207 6.79 -37.09 23.34
N GLY A 208 7.95 -37.15 22.69
CA GLY A 208 8.28 -38.08 21.62
C GLY A 208 7.55 -37.85 20.30
N ILE A 209 6.71 -36.81 20.16
CA ILE A 209 5.96 -36.53 18.94
C ILE A 209 6.59 -35.38 18.17
N GLU A 210 6.82 -35.61 16.87
CA GLU A 210 7.31 -34.57 15.96
C GLU A 210 6.19 -33.56 15.62
N ASN A 211 6.50 -32.26 15.68
CA ASN A 211 5.59 -31.20 15.24
C ASN A 211 6.35 -30.09 14.47
N THR A 212 5.63 -29.28 13.69
CA THR A 212 6.20 -28.18 12.92
C THR A 212 6.42 -26.96 13.79
N LEU A 213 7.65 -26.44 13.78
CA LEU A 213 7.99 -25.17 14.46
C LEU A 213 7.76 -23.99 13.52
N PHE A 214 8.41 -23.98 12.36
CA PHE A 214 8.31 -22.90 11.39
C PHE A 214 8.56 -23.40 9.96
N SER A 215 8.17 -22.57 8.99
CA SER A 215 8.52 -22.75 7.58
C SER A 215 9.51 -21.67 7.15
N LEU A 216 10.55 -22.07 6.43
CA LEU A 216 11.59 -21.20 5.88
C LEU A 216 11.43 -21.11 4.37
N TYR A 217 11.29 -19.90 3.83
CA TYR A 217 11.21 -19.61 2.42
C TYR A 217 12.45 -18.86 1.94
N ILE A 218 13.10 -19.40 0.91
CA ILE A 218 14.24 -18.78 0.25
C ILE A 218 13.74 -17.90 -0.90
N VAL A 219 13.90 -16.59 -0.73
CA VAL A 219 13.44 -15.57 -1.68
C VAL A 219 14.54 -15.29 -2.70
N ASN A 220 15.75 -15.03 -2.22
CA ASN A 220 16.94 -14.77 -3.03
C ASN A 220 18.13 -15.52 -2.44
N ASN A 221 19.11 -15.82 -3.28
CA ASN A 221 20.25 -16.66 -2.94
C ASN A 221 21.59 -15.92 -2.94
N ASN A 222 21.63 -14.65 -3.36
CA ASN A 222 22.83 -13.82 -3.58
C ASN A 222 24.02 -14.63 -4.14
N ASP A 223 23.76 -15.42 -5.18
CA ASP A 223 24.76 -16.25 -5.87
C ASP A 223 25.39 -17.39 -5.04
N GLU A 224 24.88 -17.68 -3.85
CA GLU A 224 25.27 -18.84 -3.05
C GLU A 224 24.30 -20.01 -3.27
N PHE A 225 24.86 -21.20 -3.52
CA PHE A 225 24.06 -22.41 -3.73
C PHE A 225 23.53 -23.01 -2.41
N ALA A 226 24.15 -22.68 -1.28
CA ALA A 226 23.74 -23.10 0.05
C ALA A 226 24.22 -22.11 1.13
N ARG A 227 23.50 -22.04 2.24
CA ARG A 227 23.84 -21.26 3.43
C ARG A 227 23.61 -22.02 4.71
N THR A 228 24.28 -21.55 5.76
CA THR A 228 24.07 -21.99 7.13
C THR A 228 23.06 -21.09 7.81
N PHE A 229 22.03 -21.69 8.40
CA PHE A 229 21.00 -21.02 9.18
C PHE A 229 21.15 -21.34 10.66
N ASN A 230 20.84 -20.35 11.50
CA ASN A 230 20.71 -20.52 12.93
C ASN A 230 19.37 -19.95 13.37
N PHE A 231 18.79 -20.53 14.41
CA PHE A 231 17.62 -19.96 15.03
C PHE A 231 17.63 -20.15 16.53
N ASN A 232 16.88 -19.29 17.20
CA ASN A 232 16.56 -19.45 18.60
C ASN A 232 15.05 -19.37 18.83
N THR A 233 14.58 -20.02 19.88
CA THR A 233 13.17 -19.98 20.26
C THR A 233 12.99 -20.17 21.77
N PRO A 234 12.10 -19.41 22.42
CA PRO A 234 11.79 -19.60 23.83
C PRO A 234 11.03 -20.90 24.05
N LEU A 235 11.38 -21.61 25.12
CA LEU A 235 10.77 -22.88 25.52
C LEU A 235 10.11 -22.76 26.91
N SER A 236 8.93 -23.37 27.04
CA SER A 236 8.30 -23.67 28.33
C SER A 236 8.04 -25.17 28.44
N LEU A 237 8.19 -25.74 29.62
CA LEU A 237 7.70 -27.10 29.91
C LEU A 237 6.23 -27.04 30.26
N TYR A 238 5.47 -28.04 29.83
CA TYR A 238 4.11 -28.22 30.29
C TYR A 238 3.83 -29.66 30.70
N PHE A 239 2.87 -29.78 31.61
CA PHE A 239 2.31 -31.06 32.01
C PHE A 239 0.84 -30.89 32.36
N GLN A 240 0.06 -31.93 32.09
CA GLN A 240 -1.36 -31.97 32.43
C GLN A 240 -1.83 -33.41 32.60
N SER A 241 -2.85 -33.60 33.43
CA SER A 241 -3.52 -34.90 33.56
C SER A 241 -4.88 -34.74 34.19
N ASP A 242 -5.74 -35.75 33.96
CA ASP A 242 -7.01 -35.90 34.63
C ASP A 242 -6.88 -36.80 35.86
N VAL A 243 -7.74 -36.60 36.86
CA VAL A 243 -7.83 -37.45 38.05
C VAL A 243 -8.71 -38.66 37.73
N SER A 244 -8.23 -39.85 38.05
CA SER A 244 -8.94 -41.11 37.84
C SER A 244 -10.11 -41.29 38.82
N ASN A 245 -11.24 -41.76 38.29
CA ASN A 245 -12.42 -42.06 39.09
C ASN A 245 -12.40 -43.47 39.71
N SER A 246 -11.54 -44.36 39.21
CA SER A 246 -11.51 -45.79 39.55
C SER A 246 -10.77 -46.16 40.84
N SER A 247 -9.97 -45.25 41.40
CA SER A 247 -9.17 -45.55 42.61
C SER A 247 -9.93 -45.32 43.92
N PRO A 248 -9.71 -46.16 44.94
CA PRO A 248 -10.36 -46.04 46.25
C PRO A 248 -9.97 -44.73 46.93
N ALA A 249 -10.87 -44.24 47.78
CA ALA A 249 -10.82 -42.89 48.29
C ALA A 249 -9.88 -42.74 49.49
N TYR A 250 -8.85 -41.90 49.32
CA TYR A 250 -7.89 -41.47 50.34
C TYR A 250 -7.35 -40.08 50.00
N ASP A 251 -6.92 -39.34 51.03
CA ASP A 251 -6.08 -38.15 50.85
C ASP A 251 -4.68 -38.60 50.46
N ILE A 252 -4.24 -38.22 49.25
CA ILE A 252 -2.93 -38.61 48.72
C ILE A 252 -2.19 -37.38 48.19
N SER A 253 -0.92 -37.29 48.51
CA SER A 253 -0.02 -36.27 47.97
C SER A 253 1.19 -36.91 47.30
N PHE A 254 1.55 -36.37 46.15
CA PHE A 254 2.76 -36.69 45.42
C PHE A 254 3.65 -35.46 45.45
N THR A 255 4.83 -35.59 46.04
CA THR A 255 5.80 -34.50 46.16
C THR A 255 7.03 -34.78 45.31
N ASN A 256 7.72 -33.73 44.85
CA ASN A 256 8.93 -33.83 44.04
C ASN A 256 8.77 -34.65 42.75
N ILE A 257 7.62 -34.51 42.06
CA ILE A 257 7.50 -35.02 40.69
C ILE A 257 8.44 -34.18 39.82
N SER A 258 9.27 -34.84 39.00
CA SER A 258 10.22 -34.17 38.13
C SER A 258 9.93 -34.45 36.66
N LEU A 259 9.91 -33.39 35.85
CA LEU A 259 9.84 -33.44 34.40
C LEU A 259 11.05 -32.69 33.84
N SER A 260 11.87 -33.34 33.02
CA SER A 260 13.04 -32.72 32.40
C SER A 260 13.06 -32.93 30.90
N LEU A 261 13.40 -31.90 30.14
CA LEU A 261 13.67 -32.01 28.71
C LEU A 261 15.02 -32.69 28.50
N PHE A 262 14.98 -33.92 27.98
CA PHE A 262 16.15 -34.78 27.82
C PHE A 262 16.88 -34.54 26.50
N ASN A 263 16.13 -34.52 25.40
CA ASN A 263 16.70 -34.41 24.06
C ASN A 263 15.74 -33.72 23.10
N ILE A 264 16.30 -32.97 22.13
CA ILE A 264 15.56 -32.40 21.00
C ILE A 264 16.18 -32.92 19.71
N SER A 265 15.35 -33.48 18.83
CA SER A 265 15.77 -33.85 17.47
C SER A 265 15.23 -32.85 16.46
N LEU A 266 16.09 -32.37 15.56
CA LEU A 266 15.76 -31.47 14.46
C LEU A 266 15.53 -32.28 13.19
N ASN A 267 14.36 -32.13 12.56
CA ASN A 267 14.04 -32.74 11.28
C ASN A 267 13.57 -31.67 10.30
N ILE A 268 14.24 -31.59 9.15
CA ILE A 268 13.94 -30.61 8.11
C ILE A 268 13.37 -31.35 6.90
N TYR A 269 12.28 -30.82 6.34
CA TYR A 269 11.59 -31.41 5.21
C TYR A 269 11.56 -30.44 4.04
N TYR A 270 11.72 -30.99 2.84
CA TYR A 270 11.49 -30.32 1.58
C TYR A 270 10.50 -31.18 0.79
N ASN A 271 9.30 -30.66 0.52
CA ASN A 271 8.21 -31.42 -0.12
C ASN A 271 7.89 -32.75 0.58
N ASP A 272 7.66 -32.68 1.88
CA ASP A 272 7.42 -33.84 2.78
C ASP A 272 8.51 -34.91 2.78
N THR A 273 9.63 -34.67 2.08
CA THR A 273 10.79 -35.54 2.08
C THR A 273 11.80 -34.98 3.06
N LYS A 274 12.25 -35.82 4.00
CA LYS A 274 13.27 -35.43 4.98
C LYS A 274 14.58 -35.12 4.26
N VAL A 275 15.12 -33.93 4.51
CA VAL A 275 16.41 -33.47 3.97
C VAL A 275 17.53 -34.09 4.79
N LEU A 276 18.51 -34.67 4.11
CA LEU A 276 19.75 -35.13 4.73
C LEU A 276 20.69 -33.93 4.88
N LEU A 277 20.96 -33.56 6.13
CA LEU A 277 21.90 -32.48 6.44
C LEU A 277 23.33 -33.02 6.31
N PRO A 278 24.23 -32.29 5.61
CA PRO A 278 25.62 -32.74 5.44
C PRO A 278 26.45 -32.63 6.74
N TYR A 279 26.04 -31.75 7.64
CA TYR A 279 26.66 -31.56 8.95
C TYR A 279 25.62 -31.72 10.05
N MET A 280 26.04 -32.23 11.21
CA MET A 280 25.18 -32.32 12.37
C MET A 280 24.95 -30.91 12.94
N PRO A 281 23.68 -30.48 13.11
CA PRO A 281 23.38 -29.20 13.75
C PRO A 281 23.77 -29.25 15.23
N MET A 282 24.17 -28.11 15.77
CA MET A 282 24.42 -27.97 17.21
C MET A 282 23.13 -27.52 17.88
N ILE A 283 22.67 -28.28 18.89
CA ILE A 283 21.46 -28.00 19.65
C ILE A 283 21.86 -27.72 21.10
N THR A 284 21.59 -26.50 21.55
CA THR A 284 21.88 -26.06 22.92
C THR A 284 20.57 -25.86 23.67
N ILE A 285 20.25 -26.80 24.55
CA ILE A 285 19.08 -26.76 25.45
C ILE A 285 19.39 -25.81 26.62
N PRO A 286 18.42 -25.03 27.11
CA PRO A 286 18.62 -24.16 28.27
C PRO A 286 18.98 -24.96 29.53
N ILE A 287 19.78 -24.37 30.42
CA ILE A 287 20.27 -25.03 31.65
C ILE A 287 19.12 -25.38 32.60
N SER A 288 18.09 -24.53 32.65
CA SER A 288 16.91 -24.73 33.49
C SER A 288 15.90 -25.70 32.86
N ASN A 289 16.36 -26.84 32.33
CA ASN A 289 15.54 -27.80 31.57
C ASN A 289 14.66 -28.74 32.41
N THR A 290 14.57 -28.54 33.72
CA THR A 290 13.86 -29.43 34.65
C THR A 290 12.86 -28.65 35.49
N ALA A 291 11.63 -29.17 35.58
CA ALA A 291 10.57 -28.69 36.44
C ALA A 291 10.28 -29.72 37.55
N SER A 292 10.17 -29.24 38.79
CA SER A 292 9.71 -30.00 39.95
C SER A 292 8.40 -29.44 40.47
N TYR A 293 7.45 -30.33 40.76
CA TYR A 293 6.12 -29.95 41.22
C TYR A 293 5.49 -30.98 42.15
N ASP A 294 4.53 -30.51 42.95
CA ASP A 294 3.75 -31.29 43.89
C ASP A 294 2.27 -31.28 43.51
N ILE A 295 1.59 -32.39 43.80
CA ILE A 295 0.15 -32.54 43.63
C ILE A 295 -0.44 -33.13 44.91
N SER A 296 -1.53 -32.54 45.42
CA SER A 296 -2.24 -33.04 46.61
C SER A 296 -3.71 -33.24 46.28
N LEU A 297 -4.17 -34.49 46.26
CA LEU A 297 -5.57 -34.87 46.05
C LEU A 297 -6.23 -35.09 47.40
N ASN A 298 -7.38 -34.45 47.62
CA ASN A 298 -8.30 -34.85 48.68
C ASN A 298 -9.50 -35.55 48.04
N LYS A 299 -9.57 -36.87 48.22
CA LYS A 299 -10.64 -37.74 47.72
C LYS A 299 -11.17 -38.56 48.89
N THR A 300 -12.29 -38.13 49.49
CA THR A 300 -12.96 -38.85 50.57
C THR A 300 -13.87 -39.97 50.03
N ALA A 301 -14.11 -41.03 50.81
CA ALA A 301 -14.95 -42.17 50.38
C ALA A 301 -16.34 -41.72 49.94
N GLY A 302 -16.67 -41.97 48.67
CA GLY A 302 -17.94 -41.59 48.04
C GLY A 302 -18.01 -40.15 47.51
N ASN A 303 -16.96 -39.34 47.69
CA ASN A 303 -16.89 -37.97 47.19
C ASN A 303 -16.00 -37.85 45.95
N ASN A 304 -16.35 -36.91 45.07
CA ASN A 304 -15.49 -36.52 43.96
C ASN A 304 -14.20 -35.85 44.50
N PRO A 305 -13.05 -36.01 43.81
CA PRO A 305 -11.84 -35.30 44.19
C PRO A 305 -12.06 -33.77 44.18
N THR A 306 -11.31 -33.03 44.99
CA THR A 306 -11.40 -31.55 45.06
C THR A 306 -11.24 -30.89 43.69
N TYR A 307 -10.51 -31.54 42.78
CA TYR A 307 -10.36 -31.14 41.39
C TYR A 307 -10.32 -32.37 40.49
N THR A 308 -10.74 -32.19 39.24
CA THR A 308 -10.82 -33.26 38.23
C THR A 308 -9.60 -33.33 37.31
N SER A 309 -8.75 -32.30 37.32
CA SER A 309 -7.52 -32.25 36.53
C SER A 309 -6.50 -31.30 37.17
N TYR A 310 -5.23 -31.48 36.82
CA TYR A 310 -4.17 -30.52 37.12
C TYR A 310 -3.39 -30.19 35.86
N SER A 311 -2.80 -28.99 35.84
CA SER A 311 -1.91 -28.57 34.77
C SER A 311 -0.88 -27.57 35.30
N GLY A 312 0.27 -27.53 34.64
CA GLY A 312 1.30 -26.55 34.92
C GLY A 312 2.14 -26.26 33.70
N GLU A 313 2.59 -25.01 33.63
CA GLU A 313 3.53 -24.53 32.62
C GLU A 313 4.65 -23.75 33.30
N ILE A 314 5.88 -23.89 32.83
CA ILE A 314 7.01 -23.13 33.34
C ILE A 314 8.00 -22.81 32.22
N TYR A 315 8.33 -21.53 32.09
CA TYR A 315 9.36 -21.07 31.17
C TYR A 315 10.76 -21.55 31.59
N ILE A 316 11.47 -22.20 30.67
CA ILE A 316 12.78 -22.83 30.92
C ILE A 316 13.95 -22.14 30.22
N GLY A 317 13.70 -21.21 29.29
CA GLY A 317 14.74 -20.42 28.64
C GLY A 317 14.70 -20.51 27.12
N MET A 318 15.81 -20.17 26.48
CA MET A 318 15.94 -20.17 25.02
C MET A 318 16.65 -21.42 24.51
N LEU A 319 16.02 -22.09 23.54
CA LEU A 319 16.68 -23.07 22.69
C LEU A 319 17.49 -22.36 21.62
N ASN A 320 18.73 -22.77 21.40
CA ASN A 320 19.54 -22.33 20.27
C ASN A 320 19.89 -23.52 19.40
N ILE A 321 19.59 -23.43 18.10
CA ILE A 321 19.98 -24.41 17.10
C ILE A 321 20.81 -23.71 16.03
N SER A 322 22.03 -24.19 15.82
CA SER A 322 22.98 -23.59 14.89
C SER A 322 23.55 -24.63 13.93
N ASN A 323 24.24 -24.12 12.89
CA ASN A 323 24.92 -24.92 11.89
C ASN A 323 23.97 -25.74 10.99
N ILE A 324 22.80 -25.17 10.64
CA ILE A 324 21.83 -25.82 9.74
C ILE A 324 22.20 -25.48 8.29
N TYR A 325 22.89 -26.37 7.60
CA TYR A 325 23.29 -26.15 6.22
C TYR A 325 22.21 -26.59 5.22
N LEU A 326 21.65 -25.64 4.46
CA LEU A 326 20.58 -25.87 3.49
C LEU A 326 20.90 -25.25 2.13
N PHE A 327 20.41 -25.88 1.06
CA PHE A 327 20.47 -25.31 -0.27
C PHE A 327 19.55 -24.10 -0.40
N THR A 328 20.02 -23.05 -1.05
CA THR A 328 19.37 -21.74 -1.10
C THR A 328 18.83 -21.41 -2.48
N GLN A 329 18.45 -22.39 -3.30
CA GLN A 329 17.88 -22.06 -4.60
C GLN A 329 16.56 -21.26 -4.43
N PRO A 330 16.39 -20.12 -5.14
CA PRO A 330 15.19 -19.29 -5.02
C PRO A 330 13.92 -20.10 -5.25
N GLY A 331 12.90 -19.87 -4.41
CA GLY A 331 11.64 -20.59 -4.47
C GLY A 331 11.53 -21.77 -3.49
N TYR A 332 12.64 -22.22 -2.89
CA TYR A 332 12.62 -23.34 -1.97
C TYR A 332 11.90 -22.98 -0.65
N VAL A 333 10.97 -23.84 -0.25
CA VAL A 333 10.34 -23.79 1.08
C VAL A 333 10.67 -25.05 1.85
N TYR A 334 11.31 -24.85 3.01
CA TYR A 334 11.60 -25.90 3.98
C TYR A 334 10.61 -25.85 5.13
N THR A 335 10.21 -27.02 5.62
CA THR A 335 9.44 -27.17 6.86
C THR A 335 10.37 -27.68 7.95
N VAL A 336 10.54 -26.89 9.01
CA VAL A 336 11.39 -27.24 10.15
C VAL A 336 10.53 -27.81 11.26
N LYS A 337 10.81 -29.05 11.64
CA LYS A 337 10.11 -29.79 12.68
C LYS A 337 11.05 -30.16 13.81
N LEU A 338 10.52 -30.20 15.02
CA LEU A 338 11.22 -30.67 16.21
C LEU A 338 10.49 -31.86 16.81
N GLN A 339 11.27 -32.75 17.43
CA GLN A 339 10.77 -33.81 18.31
C GLN A 339 11.45 -33.66 19.67
N CYS A 340 10.66 -33.37 20.69
CA CYS A 340 11.13 -33.17 22.06
C CYS A 340 10.89 -34.44 22.87
N ASN A 341 11.94 -34.96 23.52
CA ASN A 341 11.85 -36.13 24.38
C ASN A 341 12.01 -35.70 25.84
N MET A 342 11.08 -36.14 26.68
CA MET A 342 10.99 -35.80 28.08
C MET A 342 11.42 -36.98 28.94
N ASN A 343 12.07 -36.70 30.07
CA ASN A 343 12.24 -37.65 31.15
C ASN A 343 11.29 -37.29 32.29
N TYR A 344 10.57 -38.30 32.77
CA TYR A 344 9.58 -38.15 33.81
C TYR A 344 9.91 -39.06 34.99
N SER A 345 9.77 -38.55 36.21
CA SER A 345 9.91 -39.33 37.44
C SER A 345 8.93 -38.85 38.50
N ALA A 346 8.19 -39.78 39.10
CA ALA A 346 7.32 -39.54 40.24
C ALA A 346 7.61 -40.54 41.36
N PRO A 347 7.42 -40.13 42.64
CA PRO A 347 7.46 -41.05 43.76
C PRO A 347 6.38 -42.12 43.59
N ASN A 348 6.75 -43.39 43.82
CA ASN A 348 5.84 -44.53 43.73
C ASN A 348 5.02 -44.53 42.42
N ASN A 349 5.70 -44.47 41.28
CA ASN A 349 5.10 -44.30 39.95
C ASN A 349 3.86 -45.20 39.69
N GLY A 350 3.86 -46.45 40.15
CA GLY A 350 2.70 -47.35 40.03
C GLY A 350 1.44 -46.82 40.72
N ILE A 351 1.59 -46.22 41.91
CA ILE A 351 0.49 -45.56 42.63
C ILE A 351 0.10 -44.30 41.87
N TYR A 352 1.06 -43.47 41.47
CA TYR A 352 0.79 -42.25 40.71
C TYR A 352 -0.07 -42.51 39.46
N THR A 353 0.31 -43.48 38.63
CA THR A 353 -0.43 -43.84 37.41
C THR A 353 -1.80 -44.47 37.67
N SER A 354 -2.07 -44.92 38.90
CA SER A 354 -3.40 -45.38 39.30
C SER A 354 -4.34 -44.24 39.70
N TYR A 355 -3.80 -43.07 40.06
CA TYR A 355 -4.59 -41.90 40.45
C TYR A 355 -4.81 -40.92 39.30
N PHE A 356 -3.99 -40.96 38.26
CA PHE A 356 -4.05 -40.04 37.13
C PHE A 356 -4.19 -40.74 35.79
N THR A 357 -5.02 -40.18 34.92
CA THR A 357 -5.27 -40.65 33.55
C THR A 357 -5.02 -39.52 32.55
N ASN A 358 -4.76 -39.86 31.29
CA ASN A 358 -4.44 -38.88 30.23
C ASN A 358 -3.22 -38.01 30.58
N ILE A 359 -2.21 -38.61 31.24
CA ILE A 359 -0.97 -37.91 31.58
C ILE A 359 -0.30 -37.47 30.28
N GLN A 360 -0.14 -36.17 30.11
CA GLN A 360 0.52 -35.56 28.97
C GLN A 360 1.58 -34.60 29.47
N SER A 361 2.75 -34.63 28.82
CA SER A 361 3.83 -33.70 29.08
C SER A 361 4.56 -33.38 27.78
N GLY A 362 5.31 -32.28 27.80
CA GLY A 362 6.07 -31.85 26.65
C GLY A 362 6.60 -30.44 26.80
N VAL A 363 6.79 -29.77 25.66
CA VAL A 363 7.35 -28.43 25.55
C VAL A 363 6.40 -27.53 24.75
N LEU A 364 6.17 -26.30 25.19
CA LEU A 364 5.67 -25.22 24.34
C LEU A 364 6.87 -24.51 23.74
N CYS A 365 6.98 -24.53 22.41
CA CYS A 365 7.98 -23.78 21.67
C CYS A 365 7.42 -22.44 21.22
N ASN A 366 8.30 -21.46 21.07
CA ASN A 366 7.95 -20.06 20.85
C ASN A 366 6.95 -19.55 21.91
N ALA A 367 7.24 -19.92 23.17
CA ALA A 367 6.43 -19.55 24.33
C ALA A 367 6.38 -18.04 24.51
N THR A 368 5.19 -17.50 24.74
CA THR A 368 4.97 -16.06 24.97
C THR A 368 5.06 -15.68 26.45
N SER A 369 4.70 -16.61 27.34
CA SER A 369 4.77 -16.42 28.78
C SER A 369 6.18 -16.72 29.31
N ILE A 370 6.69 -15.84 30.16
CA ILE A 370 7.94 -16.04 30.94
C ILE A 370 7.67 -16.44 32.39
N SER A 371 6.40 -16.68 32.73
CA SER A 371 5.96 -16.99 34.08
C SER A 371 5.71 -18.48 34.26
N LYS A 372 5.43 -18.90 35.49
CA LYS A 372 4.89 -20.22 35.76
C LYS A 372 3.38 -20.13 35.98
N THR A 373 2.62 -21.02 35.34
CA THR A 373 1.18 -21.16 35.54
C THR A 373 0.92 -22.47 36.26
N GLN A 374 -0.04 -22.47 37.19
CA GLN A 374 -0.32 -23.60 38.06
C GLN A 374 -1.82 -23.73 38.25
N THR A 375 -2.35 -24.90 37.93
CA THR A 375 -3.75 -25.25 38.19
C THR A 375 -3.77 -26.57 38.95
N ASN A 376 -4.27 -26.55 40.19
CA ASN A 376 -4.38 -27.72 41.07
C ASN A 376 -3.06 -28.50 41.27
N CYS A 377 -1.92 -27.80 41.15
CA CYS A 377 -0.58 -28.29 41.43
C CYS A 377 0.26 -27.16 41.99
N LYS A 378 1.44 -27.48 42.53
CA LYS A 378 2.41 -26.49 43.01
C LYS A 378 3.75 -26.73 42.33
N ILE A 379 4.15 -25.83 41.42
CA ILE A 379 5.49 -25.87 40.82
C ILE A 379 6.50 -25.22 41.77
N ASN A 380 7.45 -26.03 42.23
CA ASN A 380 8.50 -25.65 43.17
C ASN A 380 9.69 -24.98 42.46
N THR A 381 9.90 -25.29 41.19
CA THR A 381 10.94 -24.62 40.38
C THR A 381 10.59 -23.17 40.09
N ASN A 382 11.62 -22.33 39.99
CA ASN A 382 11.49 -20.95 39.53
C ASN A 382 11.65 -20.89 38.01
N PRO A 383 10.89 -20.04 37.30
CA PRO A 383 11.06 -19.86 35.86
C PRO A 383 12.48 -19.37 35.55
N SER A 384 12.94 -19.66 34.34
CA SER A 384 14.25 -19.21 33.87
C SER A 384 14.37 -17.69 33.89
N ILE A 385 15.53 -17.18 34.31
CA ILE A 385 15.87 -15.75 34.28
C ILE A 385 16.32 -15.29 32.88
N GLN A 386 16.53 -16.21 31.94
CA GLN A 386 16.99 -15.87 30.60
C GLN A 386 15.92 -15.07 29.85
N PRO A 387 16.26 -13.90 29.25
CA PRO A 387 15.27 -13.07 28.59
C PRO A 387 14.64 -13.82 27.40
N ASN A 388 13.32 -13.70 27.29
CA ASN A 388 12.58 -14.19 26.13
C ASN A 388 12.70 -13.15 25.00
N THR A 389 13.47 -13.48 23.96
CA THR A 389 13.66 -12.62 22.78
C THR A 389 12.71 -12.96 21.64
N GLY A 390 11.77 -13.87 21.85
CA GLY A 390 10.94 -14.46 20.80
C GLY A 390 11.73 -15.34 19.84
N PHE A 391 11.05 -15.87 18.83
CA PHE A 391 11.69 -16.60 17.74
C PHE A 391 12.55 -15.65 16.88
N SER A 392 13.78 -16.05 16.58
CA SER A 392 14.61 -15.37 15.59
C SER A 392 15.41 -16.35 14.73
N LEU A 393 15.57 -16.01 13.45
CA LEU A 393 16.37 -16.71 12.46
C LEU A 393 17.50 -15.77 12.02
N TYR A 394 18.75 -16.24 12.02
CA TYR A 394 19.93 -15.41 11.72
C TYR A 394 21.13 -16.21 11.17
#